data_AF-A0A963JUN7-F1
#
_entry.id   AF-A0A963JUN7-F1
#
_cell.length_a   1.000
_cell.length_b   1.000
_cell.length_c   1.000
_cell.angle_alpha   90.00
_cell.angle_beta   90.00
_cell.angle_gamma   90.00
#
_symmetry.space_group_name_H-M   'P 1'
#
loop_
_entity.id
_entity.type
_entity.pdbx_description
1 polymer ?
#
loop_
_entity_poly.entity_id
_entity_poly.type
_entity_poly.pdbx_seq_one_letter_code
_entity_poly.pdbx_strand_id
1 'polypeptide(L)'
;MGRVRSGAAPGQGSEIEIKLALPSGCSDRLRRQLAAVPALARQAPVQQVHNLYYDTPDQALRRQRAALRIRRVDGEGGSQWLQTLKTADKGLSALSQRGEWEVPVGGPALHHQALCGAPPWRRLDPDGAVFAAL
;
A
#
# COMPACT_ATOMS: atom_id res chain seq x y z
N MET A 1 -32.12 19.07 8.03
CA MET A 1 -31.52 19.41 6.72
C MET A 1 -30.14 18.74 6.63
N GLY A 2 -30.08 17.49 6.15
CA GLY A 2 -28.85 16.69 6.13
C GLY A 2 -27.93 17.10 5.00
N ARG A 3 -26.69 17.49 5.31
CA ARG A 3 -25.68 17.83 4.31
C ARG A 3 -25.04 16.55 3.80
N VAL A 4 -25.48 16.10 2.62
CA VAL A 4 -24.80 15.07 1.83
C VAL A 4 -23.37 15.55 1.56
N ARG A 5 -22.38 14.88 2.14
CA ARG A 5 -20.98 15.06 1.73
C ARG A 5 -20.79 14.23 0.46
N SER A 6 -20.80 14.92 -0.68
CA SER A 6 -20.39 14.40 -1.98
C SER A 6 -19.01 13.76 -1.85
N GLY A 7 -18.90 12.48 -2.22
CA GLY A 7 -17.63 11.78 -2.33
C GLY A 7 -16.82 12.38 -3.47
N ALA A 8 -15.73 13.07 -3.15
CA ALA A 8 -14.72 13.42 -4.12
C ALA A 8 -14.15 12.14 -4.74
N ALA A 9 -14.00 12.10 -6.06
CA ALA A 9 -13.20 11.09 -6.74
C ALA A 9 -11.79 11.03 -6.11
N PRO A 10 -11.17 9.84 -5.97
CA PRO A 10 -9.84 9.74 -5.38
C PRO A 10 -8.86 10.64 -6.14
N GLY A 11 -8.23 11.53 -5.36
CA GLY A 11 -7.48 12.69 -5.84
C GLY A 11 -6.24 12.32 -6.64
N GLN A 12 -6.06 13.03 -7.75
CA GLN A 12 -4.84 13.06 -8.56
C GLN A 12 -3.77 13.89 -7.83
N GLY A 13 -3.16 13.35 -6.79
CA GLY A 13 -1.89 13.83 -6.26
C GLY A 13 -0.85 12.75 -6.47
N SER A 14 0.28 13.06 -7.12
CA SER A 14 1.38 12.09 -7.20
C SER A 14 2.10 12.06 -5.86
N GLU A 15 1.98 10.96 -5.13
CA GLU A 15 2.84 10.68 -3.98
C GLU A 15 4.28 10.44 -4.46
N ILE A 16 5.23 11.08 -3.80
CA ILE A 16 6.67 10.88 -4.04
C ILE A 16 7.27 10.40 -2.72
N GLU A 17 7.85 9.20 -2.74
CA GLU A 17 8.41 8.53 -1.57
C GLU A 17 9.91 8.28 -1.76
N ILE A 18 10.72 8.54 -0.72
CA ILE A 18 12.14 8.18 -0.65
C ILE A 18 12.32 7.11 0.43
N LYS A 19 12.98 6.00 0.09
CA LYS A 19 13.28 4.91 1.02
C LYS A 19 14.77 4.84 1.29
N LEU A 20 15.13 4.86 2.57
CA LEU A 20 16.52 4.78 3.05
C LEU A 20 16.64 3.58 3.99
N ALA A 21 17.70 2.78 3.81
CA ALA A 21 18.02 1.72 4.75
C ALA A 21 18.66 2.33 6.01
N LEU A 22 18.25 1.85 7.18
CA LEU A 22 18.80 2.26 8.48
C LEU A 22 19.73 1.16 9.00
N PRO A 23 21.01 1.45 9.27
CA PRO A 23 21.89 0.51 9.98
C PRO A 23 21.33 0.12 11.34
N SER A 24 21.59 -1.12 11.76
CA SER A 24 21.17 -1.63 13.06
C SER A 24 21.72 -0.77 14.22
N GLY A 25 20.93 -0.61 15.28
CA GLY A 25 21.30 0.17 16.47
C GLY A 25 21.26 1.71 16.32
N CYS A 26 20.90 2.25 15.15
CA CYS A 26 20.89 3.70 14.91
C CYS A 26 19.53 4.39 15.13
N SER A 27 18.48 3.66 15.53
CA SER A 27 17.10 4.17 15.62
C SER A 27 16.95 5.38 16.54
N ASP A 28 17.54 5.33 17.74
CA ASP A 28 17.39 6.40 18.74
C ASP A 28 18.15 7.67 18.34
N ARG A 29 19.34 7.48 17.77
CA ARG A 29 20.12 8.58 17.19
C ARG A 29 19.35 9.25 16.06
N LEU A 30 18.80 8.46 15.14
CA LEU A 30 17.99 8.99 14.04
C LEU A 30 16.76 9.73 14.56
N ARG A 31 16.03 9.16 15.52
CA ARG A 31 14.85 9.81 16.11
C ARG A 31 15.19 11.19 16.68
N ARG A 32 16.31 11.31 17.41
CA ARG A 32 16.78 12.60 17.94
C ARG A 32 17.16 13.59 16.84
N GLN A 33 17.84 13.13 15.79
CA GLN A 33 18.22 13.97 14.66
C GLN A 33 16.99 14.47 13.88
N LEU A 34 16.01 13.60 13.62
CA LEU A 34 14.75 13.97 12.98
C LEU A 34 13.96 14.97 13.83
N ALA A 35 13.92 14.79 15.15
CA ALA A 35 13.25 15.70 16.06
C ALA A 35 13.86 17.11 16.09
N ALA A 36 15.15 17.26 15.77
CA ALA A 36 15.83 18.54 15.67
C ALA A 36 15.51 19.31 14.38
N VAL A 37 14.91 18.66 13.37
CA VAL A 37 14.45 19.30 12.13
C VAL A 37 13.00 19.74 12.31
N PRO A 38 12.67 21.05 12.33
CA PRO A 38 11.31 21.51 12.64
C PRO A 38 10.21 20.89 11.78
N ALA A 39 10.47 20.66 10.49
CA ALA A 39 9.54 20.02 9.57
C ALA A 39 9.25 18.54 9.89
N LEU A 40 10.12 17.87 10.65
CA LEU A 40 10.04 16.45 11.02
C LEU A 40 9.85 16.25 12.53
N ALA A 41 9.76 17.34 13.30
CA ALA A 41 9.65 17.31 14.76
C ALA A 41 8.31 16.72 15.24
N ARG A 42 7.26 16.81 14.42
CA ARG A 42 5.96 16.21 14.73
C ARG A 42 6.05 14.69 14.62
N GLN A 43 5.98 14.01 15.75
CA GLN A 43 5.91 12.55 15.79
C GLN A 43 4.47 12.09 15.57
N ALA A 44 4.26 11.30 14.52
CA ALA A 44 3.02 10.54 14.36
C ALA A 44 2.95 9.43 15.43
N PRO A 45 1.75 9.02 15.86
CA PRO A 45 1.59 7.89 16.75
C PRO A 45 2.21 6.62 16.15
N VAL A 46 2.76 5.77 17.01
CA VAL A 46 3.27 4.46 16.59
C VAL A 46 2.08 3.59 16.22
N GLN A 47 2.11 3.04 15.00
CA GLN A 47 1.10 2.11 14.51
C GLN A 47 1.72 0.73 14.32
N GLN A 48 0.99 -0.32 14.70
CA GLN A 48 1.36 -1.68 14.35
C GLN A 48 0.76 -2.02 12.99
N VAL A 49 1.60 -2.56 12.09
CA VAL A 49 1.19 -2.91 10.74
C VAL A 49 1.49 -4.37 10.44
N HIS A 50 0.49 -5.13 10.00
CA HIS A 50 0.62 -6.51 9.56
C HIS A 50 0.35 -6.57 8.07
N ASN A 51 1.21 -7.24 7.30
CA ASN A 51 1.02 -7.39 5.86
C ASN A 51 0.92 -8.89 5.52
N LEU A 52 -0.13 -9.27 4.80
CA LEU A 52 -0.30 -10.57 4.18
C LEU A 52 -0.10 -10.39 2.68
N TYR A 53 0.85 -11.12 2.09
CA TYR A 53 1.14 -11.06 0.66
C TYR A 53 0.55 -12.27 -0.03
N TYR A 54 -0.07 -12.03 -1.19
CA TYR A 54 -0.69 -13.06 -2.00
C TYR A 54 0.04 -13.15 -3.33
N ASP A 55 0.29 -14.38 -3.76
CA ASP A 55 0.75 -14.73 -5.10
C ASP A 55 0.30 -16.16 -5.37
N THR A 56 0.28 -16.55 -6.64
CA THR A 56 0.00 -17.92 -7.03
C THR A 56 1.20 -18.82 -6.73
N PRO A 57 1.04 -20.16 -6.66
CA PRO A 57 2.17 -21.07 -6.43
C PRO A 57 3.31 -20.90 -7.44
N ASP A 58 2.98 -20.53 -8.67
CA ASP A 58 3.94 -20.27 -9.75
C ASP A 58 4.44 -18.82 -9.79
N GLN A 59 4.00 -17.96 -8.87
CA GLN A 59 4.45 -16.57 -8.69
C GLN A 59 4.05 -15.66 -9.87
N ALA A 60 2.81 -15.80 -10.36
CA ALA A 60 2.31 -15.07 -11.51
C ALA A 60 2.36 -13.55 -11.33
N LEU A 61 2.04 -13.03 -10.13
CA LEU A 61 2.09 -11.59 -9.87
C LEU A 61 3.54 -11.09 -9.84
N ARG A 62 4.44 -11.79 -9.15
CA ARG A 62 5.86 -11.44 -9.11
C ARG A 62 6.48 -11.40 -10.51
N ARG A 63 6.21 -12.40 -11.37
CA ARG A 63 6.74 -12.43 -12.75
C ARG A 63 6.28 -11.24 -13.57
N GLN A 64 5.07 -10.73 -13.29
CA GLN A 64 4.52 -9.53 -13.90
C GLN A 64 4.94 -8.23 -13.18
N ARG A 65 5.87 -8.30 -12.22
CA ARG A 65 6.33 -7.18 -11.38
C ARG A 65 5.17 -6.48 -10.65
N ALA A 66 4.19 -7.28 -10.24
CA ALA A 66 3.08 -6.86 -9.39
C ALA A 66 3.22 -7.45 -7.98
N ALA A 67 2.63 -6.78 -7.00
CA ALA A 67 2.49 -7.28 -5.64
C ALA A 67 1.07 -7.00 -5.14
N LEU A 68 0.44 -8.03 -4.58
CA LEU A 68 -0.86 -7.92 -3.93
C LEU A 68 -0.69 -8.16 -2.43
N ARG A 69 -1.27 -7.26 -1.62
CA ARG A 69 -1.27 -7.42 -0.16
C ARG A 69 -2.61 -7.08 0.45
N ILE A 70 -2.87 -7.70 1.59
CA ILE A 70 -3.76 -7.19 2.62
C ILE A 70 -2.91 -6.62 3.76
N ARG A 71 -3.21 -5.40 4.20
CA ARG A 71 -2.57 -4.74 5.34
C ARG A 71 -3.58 -4.48 6.45
N ARG A 72 -3.27 -4.92 7.67
CA ARG A 72 -3.92 -4.49 8.90
C ARG A 72 -3.11 -3.37 9.53
N VAL A 73 -3.73 -2.26 9.86
CA VAL A 73 -3.14 -1.16 10.63
C VAL A 73 -3.90 -1.05 11.94
N ASP A 74 -3.21 -1.26 13.05
CA ASP A 74 -3.78 -1.13 14.39
C ASP A 74 -3.44 0.25 14.97
N GLY A 75 -4.47 0.94 15.46
CA GLY A 75 -4.34 2.23 16.15
C GLY A 75 -5.39 2.39 17.25
N GLU A 76 -5.42 3.57 17.86
CA GLU A 76 -6.28 3.88 19.02
C GLU A 76 -7.79 3.77 18.72
N GLY A 77 -8.18 3.87 17.44
CA GLY A 77 -9.57 3.73 16.98
C GLY A 77 -9.95 2.32 16.47
N GLY A 78 -9.10 1.32 16.69
CA GLY A 78 -9.27 -0.05 16.21
C GLY A 78 -8.41 -0.39 14.99
N SER A 79 -8.72 -1.53 14.36
CA SER A 79 -7.98 -2.05 13.21
C SER A 79 -8.62 -1.62 11.89
N GLN A 80 -7.79 -1.09 10.99
CA GLN A 80 -8.17 -0.84 9.60
C GLN A 80 -7.54 -1.90 8.69
N TRP A 81 -8.32 -2.40 7.72
CA TRP A 81 -7.85 -3.32 6.70
C TRP A 81 -7.83 -2.66 5.32
N LEU A 82 -6.75 -2.88 4.59
CA LEU A 82 -6.48 -2.30 3.28
C LEU A 82 -6.03 -3.39 2.31
N GLN A 83 -6.63 -3.46 1.13
CA GLN A 83 -6.11 -4.23 0.01
C GLN A 83 -5.34 -3.32 -0.92
N THR A 84 -4.09 -3.68 -1.23
CA THR A 84 -3.24 -2.90 -2.13
C THR A 84 -2.74 -3.77 -3.28
N LEU A 85 -2.98 -3.31 -4.52
CA LEU A 85 -2.28 -3.79 -5.71
C LEU A 85 -1.19 -2.78 -6.08
N LYS A 86 0.04 -3.26 -6.22
CA LYS A 86 1.18 -2.46 -6.69
C LYS A 86 1.70 -3.02 -8.01
N THR A 87 2.08 -2.15 -8.94
CA THR A 87 2.77 -2.52 -10.19
C THR A 87 4.02 -1.67 -10.36
N ALA A 88 5.13 -2.26 -10.77
CA ALA A 88 6.34 -1.50 -11.06
C ALA A 88 6.27 -0.79 -12.43
N ASP A 89 6.63 0.49 -12.49
CA ASP A 89 7.01 1.13 -13.75
C ASP A 89 8.49 0.83 -14.07
N LYS A 90 8.88 1.00 -15.34
CA LYS A 90 10.18 0.57 -15.90
C LYS A 90 11.42 1.33 -15.36
N GLY A 91 11.31 2.17 -14.32
CA GLY A 91 12.38 3.06 -13.86
C GLY A 91 13.26 2.50 -12.73
N LEU A 92 14.58 2.50 -12.94
CA LEU A 92 15.63 2.09 -11.97
C LEU A 92 16.10 3.26 -11.08
N SER A 93 15.20 3.96 -10.38
CA SER A 93 15.62 5.06 -9.50
C SER A 93 15.12 4.88 -8.06
N ALA A 94 15.82 5.49 -7.09
CA ALA A 94 15.39 5.54 -5.68
C ALA A 94 14.02 6.26 -5.49
N LEU A 95 13.52 6.92 -6.53
CA LEU A 95 12.16 7.44 -6.62
C LEU A 95 11.25 6.34 -7.19
N SER A 96 10.37 5.83 -6.36
CA SER A 96 9.38 4.83 -6.77
C SER A 96 8.19 5.51 -7.47
N GLN A 97 8.26 5.68 -8.78
CA GLN A 97 7.04 5.84 -9.59
C GLN A 97 6.48 4.44 -9.84
N ARG A 98 5.41 4.09 -9.13
CA ARG A 98 4.72 2.80 -9.25
C ARG A 98 3.23 3.07 -9.25
N GLY A 99 2.49 2.31 -10.06
CA GLY A 99 1.05 2.23 -9.90
C GLY A 99 0.71 1.59 -8.56
N GLU A 100 -0.10 2.27 -7.74
CA GLU A 100 -0.57 1.76 -6.45
C GLU A 100 -2.06 2.03 -6.33
N TRP A 101 -2.85 0.97 -6.14
CA TRP A 101 -4.30 1.04 -5.94
C TRP A 101 -4.61 0.41 -4.59
N GLU A 102 -5.06 1.24 -3.65
CA GLU A 102 -5.36 0.83 -2.28
C GLU A 102 -6.84 1.08 -1.97
N VAL A 103 -7.51 0.08 -1.41
CA VAL A 103 -8.94 0.12 -1.09
C VAL A 103 -9.18 -0.46 0.31
N PRO A 104 -9.97 0.19 1.17
CA PRO A 104 -10.42 -0.39 2.44
C PRO A 104 -11.23 -1.67 2.23
N VAL A 105 -10.97 -2.68 3.05
CA VAL A 105 -11.70 -3.96 3.05
C VAL A 105 -12.18 -4.33 4.46
N GLY A 106 -13.04 -5.33 4.57
CA GLY A 106 -13.66 -5.71 5.85
C GLY A 106 -12.77 -6.58 6.74
N GLY A 107 -11.67 -7.12 6.23
CA GLY A 107 -10.85 -8.09 6.95
C GLY A 107 -9.69 -8.66 6.12
N PRO A 108 -9.15 -9.82 6.51
CA PRO A 108 -7.98 -10.42 5.88
C PRO A 108 -8.23 -11.06 4.50
N ALA A 109 -9.49 -11.21 4.07
CA ALA A 109 -9.83 -11.86 2.82
C ALA A 109 -9.63 -10.92 1.62
N LEU A 110 -9.19 -11.48 0.48
CA LEU A 110 -9.11 -10.74 -0.78
C LEU A 110 -10.50 -10.41 -1.31
N HIS A 111 -10.67 -9.18 -1.78
CA HIS A 111 -11.88 -8.69 -2.40
C HIS A 111 -11.65 -8.53 -3.90
N HIS A 112 -12.23 -9.42 -4.71
CA HIS A 112 -12.09 -9.38 -6.17
C HIS A 112 -12.55 -8.04 -6.78
N GLN A 113 -13.65 -7.48 -6.28
CA GLN A 113 -14.17 -6.20 -6.78
C GLN A 113 -13.18 -5.04 -6.59
N ALA A 114 -12.38 -5.05 -5.52
CA ALA A 114 -11.34 -4.05 -5.31
C ALA A 114 -10.20 -4.19 -6.34
N LEU A 115 -9.91 -5.40 -6.81
CA LEU A 115 -8.94 -5.64 -7.89
C LEU A 115 -9.51 -5.19 -9.25
N CYS A 116 -10.76 -5.50 -9.56
CA CYS A 116 -11.43 -5.02 -10.78
C CYS A 116 -11.46 -3.49 -10.92
N GLY A 117 -11.42 -2.77 -9.79
CA GLY A 117 -11.30 -1.31 -9.74
C GLY A 117 -9.90 -0.78 -10.07
N ALA A 118 -8.85 -1.62 -10.03
CA ALA A 118 -7.50 -1.27 -10.41
C ALA A 118 -7.28 -1.52 -11.92
N PRO A 119 -7.04 -0.49 -12.76
CA PRO A 119 -6.85 -0.64 -14.20
C PRO A 119 -5.85 -1.71 -14.67
N PRO A 120 -4.69 -1.95 -14.01
CA PRO A 120 -3.79 -3.01 -14.46
C PRO A 120 -4.31 -4.43 -14.19
N TRP A 121 -5.27 -4.62 -13.28
CA TRP A 121 -5.73 -5.95 -12.90
C TRP A 121 -6.24 -6.77 -14.09
N ARG A 122 -7.00 -6.15 -14.99
CA ARG A 122 -7.50 -6.80 -16.21
C ARG A 122 -6.40 -7.34 -17.13
N ARG A 123 -5.19 -6.76 -17.07
CA ARG A 123 -4.02 -7.27 -17.81
C ARG A 123 -3.29 -8.36 -17.04
N LEU A 124 -3.27 -8.27 -15.71
CA LEU A 124 -2.65 -9.26 -14.84
C LEU A 124 -3.44 -10.57 -14.78
N ASP A 125 -4.77 -10.47 -14.88
CA ASP A 125 -5.72 -11.56 -14.75
C ASP A 125 -6.86 -11.43 -15.79
N PRO A 126 -6.58 -11.62 -17.09
CA PRO A 126 -7.56 -11.39 -18.16
C PRO A 126 -8.69 -12.43 -18.18
N ASP A 127 -8.43 -13.64 -17.69
CA ASP A 127 -9.32 -14.80 -17.70
C ASP A 127 -9.79 -15.24 -16.31
N GLY A 128 -9.34 -14.57 -15.25
CA GLY A 128 -9.70 -14.89 -13.86
C GLY A 128 -8.89 -16.04 -13.26
N ALA A 129 -7.94 -16.61 -14.00
CA ALA A 129 -7.13 -17.73 -13.54
C ALA A 129 -6.19 -17.35 -12.40
N VAL A 130 -5.69 -16.10 -12.37
CA VAL A 130 -4.82 -15.64 -11.30
C VAL A 130 -5.63 -15.52 -10.02
N PHE A 131 -6.77 -14.81 -10.01
CA PHE A 131 -7.59 -14.68 -8.80
C PHE A 131 -8.04 -16.02 -8.24
N ALA A 132 -8.42 -16.96 -9.11
CA ALA A 132 -8.85 -18.29 -8.71
C ALA A 132 -7.74 -19.13 -8.02
N ALA A 133 -6.47 -18.76 -8.24
CA ALA A 133 -5.30 -19.45 -7.71
C ALA A 133 -4.63 -18.74 -6.51
N LEU A 134 -5.22 -17.64 -6.01
CA LEU A 134 -4.79 -16.90 -4.81
C LEU A 134 -5.46 -17.41 -3.54
#